data_AF-A0A3B3ILP8-F1
#
_entry.id   AF-A0A3B3ILP8-F1
#
_cell.length_a   1.000
_cell.length_b   1.000
_cell.length_c   1.000
_cell.angle_alpha   90.00
_cell.angle_beta   90.00
_cell.angle_gamma   90.00
#
_symmetry.space_group_name_H-M   'P 1'
#
loop_
_entity.id
_entity.type
_entity.pdbx_description
1 polymer ?
#
loop_
_entity_poly.entity_id
_entity_poly.type
_entity_poly.pdbx_seq_one_letter_code
_entity_poly.pdbx_strand_id
1 'polypeptide(L)'
;PKMNITHLYMTNSWYRYTIDYRLGLFLNATIKAFKGFNEEMSSMKLMVLQNRLVLDLLVAQEGGVCKMLNDTCCTFIPDNNDEGHIVTEALHQLEKVQSWRWQIP
;
A
#
# COMPACT_ATOMS: atom_id res chain seq x y z
N PRO A 1 18.91 -47.15 1.34
CA PRO A 1 19.56 -45.97 0.73
C PRO A 1 19.63 -44.80 1.72
N LYS A 2 20.79 -44.57 2.35
CA LYS A 2 20.97 -43.46 3.29
C LYS A 2 21.33 -42.21 2.49
N MET A 3 20.43 -41.23 2.48
CA MET A 3 20.66 -39.94 1.84
C MET A 3 21.87 -39.26 2.52
N ASN A 4 22.83 -38.80 1.73
CA ASN A 4 24.09 -38.25 2.23
C ASN A 4 23.83 -36.90 2.92
N ILE A 5 24.36 -36.75 4.14
CA ILE A 5 24.23 -35.56 4.97
C ILE A 5 24.71 -34.30 4.22
N THR A 6 25.80 -34.38 3.45
CA THR A 6 26.27 -33.25 2.62
C THR A 6 25.30 -32.86 1.52
N HIS A 7 24.63 -33.84 0.91
CA HIS A 7 23.59 -33.58 -0.09
C HIS A 7 22.39 -32.85 0.54
N LEU A 8 21.97 -33.24 1.75
CA LEU A 8 20.92 -32.56 2.51
C LEU A 8 21.31 -31.11 2.88
N TYR A 9 22.55 -30.88 3.31
CA TYR A 9 23.04 -29.52 3.60
C TYR A 9 23.06 -28.63 2.35
N MET A 10 23.54 -29.14 1.22
CA MET A 10 23.54 -28.39 -0.05
C MET A 10 22.12 -28.05 -0.51
N THR A 11 21.18 -29.01 -0.42
CA THR A 11 19.78 -28.75 -0.79
C THR A 11 19.15 -27.69 0.12
N ASN A 12 19.31 -27.80 1.45
CA ASN A 12 18.76 -26.82 2.39
C ASN A 12 19.36 -25.42 2.20
N SER A 13 20.65 -25.33 1.87
CA SER A 13 21.31 -24.07 1.53
C SER A 13 20.72 -23.43 0.27
N TRP A 14 20.54 -24.23 -0.79
CA TRP A 14 19.96 -23.74 -2.05
C TRP A 14 18.49 -23.31 -1.91
N TYR A 15 17.68 -24.06 -1.16
CA TYR A 15 16.30 -23.67 -0.86
C TYR A 15 16.25 -22.34 -0.12
N ARG A 16 17.11 -22.16 0.90
CA ARG A 16 17.20 -20.89 1.64
C ARG A 16 17.55 -19.72 0.72
N TYR A 17 18.61 -19.85 -0.08
CA TYR A 17 19.02 -18.82 -1.04
C TYR A 17 17.91 -18.46 -2.04
N THR A 18 17.23 -19.48 -2.58
CA THR A 18 16.17 -19.28 -3.57
C THR A 18 14.97 -18.55 -2.99
N ILE A 19 14.59 -18.87 -1.75
CA ILE A 19 13.50 -18.19 -1.05
C ILE A 19 13.89 -16.74 -0.74
N ASP A 20 15.10 -16.49 -0.23
CA ASP A 20 15.55 -15.14 0.10
C ASP A 20 15.61 -14.24 -1.14
N TYR A 21 16.09 -14.77 -2.27
CA TYR A 21 16.12 -14.05 -3.54
C TYR A 21 14.72 -13.70 -4.05
N ARG A 22 13.81 -14.68 -4.08
CA ARG A 22 12.44 -14.46 -4.57
C ARG A 22 11.64 -13.53 -3.66
N LEU A 23 11.80 -13.68 -2.35
CA LEU A 23 11.18 -12.80 -1.36
C LEU A 23 11.71 -11.37 -1.49
N GLY A 24 13.02 -11.19 -1.73
CA GLY A 24 13.61 -9.87 -1.98
C GLY A 24 13.03 -9.18 -3.22
N LEU A 25 12.89 -9.93 -4.32
CA LEU A 25 12.24 -9.41 -5.54
C LEU A 25 10.77 -9.05 -5.29
N PHE A 26 10.04 -9.91 -4.60
CA PHE A 26 8.64 -9.67 -4.25
C PHE A 26 8.50 -8.40 -3.40
N LEU A 27 9.24 -8.28 -2.30
CA LEU A 27 9.20 -7.10 -1.43
C LEU A 27 9.51 -5.81 -2.18
N ASN A 28 10.51 -5.82 -3.07
CA ASN A 28 10.86 -4.63 -3.86
C ASN A 28 9.72 -4.21 -4.81
N ALA A 29 9.09 -5.19 -5.47
CA ALA A 29 7.93 -4.93 -6.33
C ALA A 29 6.73 -4.41 -5.53
N THR A 30 6.45 -5.01 -4.38
CA THR A 30 5.35 -4.63 -3.49
C THR A 30 5.54 -3.22 -2.93
N ILE A 31 6.72 -2.88 -2.41
CA ILE A 31 7.03 -1.53 -1.91
C ILE A 31 6.84 -0.50 -3.02
N LYS A 32 7.35 -0.77 -4.24
CA LYS A 32 7.20 0.14 -5.38
C LYS A 32 5.72 0.32 -5.76
N ALA A 33 4.94 -0.76 -5.80
CA ALA A 33 3.52 -0.71 -6.13
C ALA A 33 2.73 0.12 -5.12
N PHE A 34 2.92 -0.10 -3.81
CA PHE A 34 2.20 0.63 -2.78
C PHE A 34 2.61 2.11 -2.68
N LYS A 35 3.87 2.46 -2.97
CA LYS A 35 4.29 3.87 -3.08
C LYS A 35 3.54 4.57 -4.21
N GLY A 36 3.56 3.99 -5.42
CA GLY A 36 2.84 4.55 -6.57
C GLY A 36 1.33 4.65 -6.32
N PHE A 37 0.73 3.61 -5.74
CA PHE A 37 -0.70 3.63 -5.38
C PHE A 37 -1.04 4.73 -4.37
N ASN A 38 -0.20 4.95 -3.36
CA ASN A 38 -0.42 5.99 -2.36
C ASN A 38 -0.36 7.40 -2.97
N GLU A 39 0.58 7.61 -3.90
CA GLU A 39 0.71 8.86 -4.65
C GLU A 39 -0.53 9.11 -5.54
N GLU A 40 -0.91 8.12 -6.36
CA GLU A 40 -2.08 8.20 -7.24
C GLU A 40 -3.38 8.43 -6.45
N MET A 41 -3.58 7.72 -5.35
CA MET A 41 -4.76 7.86 -4.49
C MET A 41 -4.84 9.26 -3.87
N SER A 42 -3.70 9.81 -3.45
CA SER A 42 -3.62 11.17 -2.90
C SER A 42 -3.98 12.23 -3.96
N SER A 43 -3.49 12.07 -5.19
CA SER A 43 -3.86 12.94 -6.31
C SER A 43 -5.34 12.81 -6.69
N MET A 44 -5.88 11.59 -6.75
CA MET A 44 -7.29 11.36 -7.06
C MET A 44 -8.19 11.97 -5.99
N LYS A 45 -7.83 11.82 -4.70
CA LYS A 45 -8.53 12.47 -3.59
C LYS A 45 -8.59 13.99 -3.78
N LEU A 46 -7.46 14.62 -4.10
CA LEU A 46 -7.41 16.07 -4.32
C LEU A 46 -8.34 16.50 -5.47
N MET A 47 -8.31 15.76 -6.59
CA MET A 47 -9.19 16.01 -7.72
C MET A 47 -10.68 15.86 -7.34
N VAL A 48 -11.04 14.83 -6.58
CA VAL A 48 -12.42 14.61 -6.12
C VAL A 48 -12.87 15.76 -5.20
N LEU A 49 -12.00 16.22 -4.29
CA LEU A 49 -12.30 17.37 -3.42
C LEU A 49 -12.50 18.66 -4.22
N GLN A 50 -11.64 18.92 -5.21
CA GLN A 50 -11.79 20.08 -6.10
C GLN A 50 -13.09 20.01 -6.91
N ASN A 51 -13.40 18.84 -7.49
CA ASN A 51 -14.64 18.63 -8.22
C ASN A 51 -15.86 18.83 -7.32
N ARG A 52 -15.82 18.32 -6.08
CA ARG A 52 -16.91 18.50 -5.12
C ARG A 52 -17.12 19.97 -4.76
N LEU A 53 -16.05 20.74 -4.55
CA LEU A 53 -16.15 22.17 -4.28
C LEU A 53 -16.80 22.93 -5.45
N VAL A 54 -16.42 22.62 -6.69
CA VAL A 54 -17.02 23.23 -7.88
C VAL A 54 -18.50 22.84 -8.00
N LEU A 55 -18.84 21.56 -7.79
CA LEU A 55 -20.23 21.10 -7.83
C LEU A 55 -21.08 21.74 -6.74
N ASP A 56 -20.57 21.84 -5.50
CA ASP A 56 -21.25 22.49 -4.39
C ASP A 56 -21.52 23.97 -4.68
N LEU A 57 -20.60 24.66 -5.37
CA LEU A 57 -20.82 26.03 -5.82
C LEU A 57 -21.89 26.12 -6.92
N LEU A 58 -21.87 25.20 -7.89
CA LEU A 58 -22.85 25.18 -8.98
C LEU A 58 -24.27 24.92 -8.49
N VAL A 59 -24.42 24.07 -7.47
CA VAL A 59 -25.72 23.70 -6.89
C VAL A 59 -25.96 24.37 -5.52
N ALA A 60 -25.36 25.54 -5.32
CA ALA A 60 -25.46 26.26 -4.06
C ALA A 60 -26.91 26.68 -3.74
N GLN A 61 -27.73 26.95 -4.75
CA GLN A 61 -29.15 27.33 -4.56
C GLN A 61 -29.99 26.14 -4.09
N GLU A 62 -29.63 24.93 -4.52
CA GLU A 62 -30.20 23.66 -4.09
C GLU A 62 -29.63 23.21 -2.73
N GLY A 63 -28.64 23.95 -2.21
CA GLY A 63 -27.98 23.74 -0.92
C GLY A 63 -26.83 22.73 -0.96
N GLY A 64 -26.18 22.56 -2.12
CA GLY A 64 -24.99 21.73 -2.30
C GLY A 64 -25.31 20.30 -2.70
N VAL A 65 -24.27 19.59 -3.17
CA VAL A 65 -24.32 18.20 -3.64
C VAL A 65 -24.89 17.29 -2.56
N CYS A 66 -24.57 17.57 -1.29
CA CYS A 66 -25.00 16.74 -0.17
C CYS A 66 -26.50 16.84 0.10
N LYS A 67 -27.09 18.04 -0.04
CA LYS A 67 -28.53 18.23 0.09
C LYS A 67 -29.29 17.64 -1.10
N MET A 68 -28.70 17.68 -2.29
CA MET A 68 -29.26 17.01 -3.48
C MET A 68 -29.27 15.49 -3.37
N LEU A 69 -28.25 14.88 -2.75
CA LEU A 69 -28.10 13.43 -2.61
C LEU A 69 -28.78 12.84 -1.37
N ASN A 70 -29.22 13.68 -0.42
CA ASN A 70 -29.89 13.30 0.83
C ASN A 70 -29.16 12.15 1.57
N ASP A 71 -29.85 11.04 1.83
CA ASP A 71 -29.31 9.88 2.57
C ASP A 71 -28.13 9.19 1.86
N THR A 72 -27.97 9.40 0.56
CA THR A 72 -26.84 8.86 -0.21
C THR A 72 -25.61 9.77 -0.20
N CYS A 73 -25.71 10.96 0.41
CA CYS A 73 -24.53 11.78 0.64
C CYS A 73 -23.64 11.15 1.71
N CYS A 74 -22.82 10.21 1.27
CA CYS A 74 -21.74 9.62 2.03
C CYS A 74 -20.46 9.90 1.27
N THR A 75 -19.54 10.60 1.93
CA THR A 75 -18.15 10.17 2.12
C THR A 75 -17.38 11.35 2.67
N PHE A 76 -17.18 11.36 3.99
CA PHE A 76 -15.97 11.93 4.53
C PHE A 76 -14.82 11.23 3.79
N ILE A 77 -14.03 11.99 3.02
CA ILE A 77 -12.82 11.42 2.44
C ILE A 77 -11.77 11.56 3.53
N PRO A 78 -11.46 10.47 4.27
CA PRO A 78 -10.57 10.56 5.42
C PRO A 78 -9.27 11.20 5.00
N ASP A 79 -8.88 12.22 5.74
CA ASP A 79 -7.58 12.82 5.57
C ASP A 79 -6.56 11.96 6.28
N ASN A 80 -5.59 11.49 5.51
CA ASN A 80 -4.68 10.43 5.91
C ASN A 80 -3.66 10.92 6.94
N ASN A 81 -3.81 12.15 7.42
CA ASN A 81 -2.96 12.83 8.38
C ASN A 81 -3.16 12.33 9.81
N ASP A 82 -4.38 11.93 10.22
CA ASP A 82 -4.63 11.54 11.62
C ASP A 82 -5.05 10.06 11.80
N GLU A 83 -5.78 9.46 10.85
CA GLU A 83 -6.34 8.09 11.00
C GLU A 83 -6.05 7.15 9.80
N GLY A 84 -5.51 7.68 8.69
CA GLY A 84 -5.37 6.98 7.40
C GLY A 84 -3.97 6.45 7.07
N HIS A 85 -3.09 6.31 8.06
CA HIS A 85 -1.70 5.86 7.86
C HIS A 85 -1.55 4.38 7.50
N ILE A 86 -2.62 3.66 7.18
CA ILE A 86 -2.55 2.20 6.96
C ILE A 86 -1.56 1.86 5.84
N VAL A 87 -1.59 2.59 4.72
CA VAL A 87 -0.68 2.35 3.59
C VAL A 87 0.74 2.77 3.94
N THR A 88 0.92 3.92 4.58
CA THR A 88 2.24 4.42 5.02
C THR A 88 2.88 3.51 6.06
N GLU A 89 2.11 3.03 7.02
CA GLU A 89 2.53 2.08 8.06
C GLU A 89 2.89 0.73 7.44
N ALA A 90 2.04 0.21 6.54
CA ALA A 90 2.35 -1.02 5.81
C ALA A 90 3.65 -0.89 5.00
N LEU A 91 3.88 0.25 4.34
CA LEU A 91 5.13 0.54 3.64
C LEU A 91 6.33 0.54 4.60
N HIS A 92 6.21 1.20 5.75
CA HIS A 92 7.26 1.23 6.77
C HIS A 92 7.60 -0.19 7.28
N GLN A 93 6.59 -1.03 7.52
CA GLN A 93 6.81 -2.42 7.91
C GLN A 93 7.48 -3.25 6.79
N LEU A 94 7.09 -3.06 5.54
CA LEU A 94 7.71 -3.75 4.39
C LEU A 94 9.18 -3.35 4.20
N GLU A 95 9.49 -2.06 4.34
CA GLU A 95 10.87 -1.54 4.29
C GLU A 95 11.71 -2.10 5.43
N LYS A 96 11.13 -2.22 6.63
CA LYS A 96 11.76 -2.90 7.77
C LYS A 96 12.08 -4.35 7.41
N VAL A 97 11.12 -5.14 6.94
CA VAL A 97 11.38 -6.54 6.51
C VAL A 97 12.47 -6.62 5.44
N GLN A 98 12.49 -5.69 4.48
CA GLN A 98 13.51 -5.64 3.45
C GLN A 98 14.92 -5.38 4.02
N SER A 99 15.05 -4.53 5.05
CA SER A 99 16.33 -4.24 5.69
C SER A 99 16.89 -5.42 6.49
N TRP A 100 16.04 -6.25 7.10
CA TRP A 100 16.44 -7.40 7.90
C TRP A 100 17.10 -8.50 7.05
N ARG A 101 16.78 -8.54 5.74
CA ARG A 101 17.41 -9.46 4.79
C ARG A 101 18.93 -9.33 4.73
N TRP A 102 19.47 -8.13 4.95
CA TRP A 102 20.92 -7.90 4.95
C TRP A 102 21.60 -8.21 6.30
N GLN A 103 20.82 -8.60 7.32
CA GLN A 103 21.30 -8.84 8.69
C GLN A 103 21.34 -10.34 9.03
N ILE A 104 20.91 -11.21 8.12
CA ILE A 104 21.00 -12.67 8.29
C ILE A 104 22.43 -13.09 7.88
N PRO A 105 23.25 -13.66 8.79
CA PRO A 105 24.59 -14.12 8.48
C PRO A 105 24.63 -15.31 7.50
#